data_AF-A0A528AV92-F1
#
_entry.id   AF-A0A528AV92-F1
#
_cell.length_a   1.000
_cell.length_b   1.000
_cell.length_c   1.000
_cell.angle_alpha   90.00
_cell.angle_beta   90.00
_cell.angle_gamma   90.00
#
_symmetry.space_group_name_H-M   'P 1'
#
loop_
_entity.id
_entity.type
_entity.pdbx_description
1 polymer ?
#
loop_
_entity_poly.entity_id
_entity_poly.type
_entity_poly.pdbx_seq_one_letter_code
_entity_poly.pdbx_strand_id
1 'polypeptide(L)' 'GERWRAKADEPIAVGDNVEVADVRGLVLTIRRRNAGSDGAGQ' A
#
# COMPACT_ATOMS: atom_id res chain seq x y z
N GLY A 1 -12.05 -12.07 -0.87
CA GLY A 1 -10.90 -11.20 -0.57
C GLY A 1 -10.28 -11.63 0.74
N GLU A 2 -8.97 -11.56 0.86
CA GLU A 2 -8.22 -11.92 2.07
C GLU A 2 -7.84 -10.67 2.86
N ARG A 3 -7.80 -10.77 4.19
CA ARG A 3 -7.35 -9.68 5.06
C ARG A 3 -5.89 -9.91 5.43
N TRP A 4 -5.05 -8.95 5.12
CA TRP A 4 -3.62 -8.99 5.38
C TRP A 4 -3.23 -7.97 6.44
N ARG A 5 -2.16 -8.28 7.19
CA ARG A 5 -1.50 -7.29 8.06
C ARG A 5 -0.63 -6.40 7.18
N ALA A 6 -0.73 -5.10 7.39
CA ALA A 6 0.03 -4.12 6.64
C ALA A 6 0.58 -3.01 7.52
N LYS A 7 1.68 -2.39 7.08
CA LYS A 7 2.26 -1.18 7.65
C LYS A 7 2.36 -0.11 6.57
N ALA A 8 2.25 1.15 6.96
CA ALA A 8 2.45 2.30 6.10
C ALA A 8 3.38 3.30 6.78
N ASP A 9 4.21 3.98 6.00
CA ASP A 9 5.09 5.03 6.50
C ASP A 9 4.32 6.36 6.72
N GLU A 10 3.16 6.50 6.09
CA GLU A 10 2.23 7.63 6.24
C GLU A 10 0.90 7.17 6.87
N PRO A 11 0.16 8.06 7.56
CA PRO A 11 -1.19 7.75 8.01
C PRO A 11 -2.11 7.38 6.84
N ILE A 12 -2.84 6.28 7.00
CA ILE A 12 -3.85 5.78 6.05
C ILE A 12 -5.22 5.79 6.74
N ALA A 13 -6.20 6.43 6.12
CA ALA A 13 -7.57 6.44 6.63
C ALA A 13 -8.36 5.20 6.16
N VAL A 14 -9.40 4.85 6.91
CA VAL A 14 -10.34 3.81 6.47
C VAL A 14 -11.04 4.28 5.19
N GLY A 15 -11.02 3.44 4.15
CA GLY A 15 -11.58 3.76 2.84
C GLY A 15 -10.58 4.33 1.84
N ASP A 16 -9.34 4.64 2.26
CA ASP A 16 -8.28 5.01 1.33
C ASP A 16 -7.91 3.85 0.42
N ASN A 17 -7.68 4.17 -0.85
CA ASN A 17 -7.08 3.24 -1.78
C ASN A 17 -5.57 3.20 -1.56
N VAL A 18 -5.02 2.00 -1.46
CA VAL A 18 -3.60 1.77 -1.20
C VAL A 18 -3.03 0.81 -2.22
N GLU A 19 -1.73 0.91 -2.41
CA GLU A 19 -0.94 0.01 -3.24
C GLU A 19 0.14 -0.66 -2.38
N VAL A 20 0.52 -1.89 -2.75
CA VAL A 20 1.58 -2.64 -2.07
C VAL A 20 2.92 -2.23 -2.66
N ALA A 21 3.81 -1.73 -1.82
CA ALA A 21 5.15 -1.30 -2.20
C ALA A 21 6.21 -2.40 -1.95
N ASP A 22 6.01 -3.25 -0.94
CA ASP A 22 6.94 -4.33 -0.59
C ASP A 22 6.24 -5.43 0.23
N VAL A 23 6.80 -6.64 0.24
CA VAL A 23 6.29 -7.79 1.02
C VAL A 23 7.40 -8.32 1.93
N ARG A 24 7.18 -8.26 3.25
CA ARG A 24 8.14 -8.77 4.24
C ARG A 24 7.51 -9.83 5.11
N GLY A 25 7.73 -11.09 4.73
CA GLY A 25 7.11 -12.24 5.37
C GLY A 25 5.60 -12.20 5.21
N LEU A 26 4.87 -12.04 6.32
CA LEU A 26 3.39 -11.99 6.35
C LEU A 26 2.83 -10.58 6.58
N VAL A 27 3.66 -9.55 6.42
CA VAL A 27 3.28 -8.15 6.56
C VAL A 27 3.58 -7.40 5.26
N LEU A 28 2.57 -6.72 4.74
CA LEU A 28 2.69 -5.89 3.54
C LEU A 28 3.16 -4.49 3.93
N THR A 29 4.05 -3.91 3.13
CA THR A 29 4.32 -2.47 3.17
C THR A 29 3.42 -1.81 2.13
N ILE A 30 2.56 -0.91 2.57
CA ILE A 30 1.58 -0.23 1.71
C ILE A 30 1.82 1.28 1.71
N ARG A 31 1.48 1.92 0.60
CA ARG A 31 1.45 3.38 0.47
C ARG A 31 0.11 3.83 -0.09
N ARG A 32 -0.29 5.07 0.23
CA ARG A 32 -1.50 5.66 -0.35
C ARG A 32 -1.33 5.73 -1.86
N ARG A 33 -2.35 5.28 -2.58
CA ARG A 33 -2.37 5.42 -4.03
C ARG A 33 -2.69 6.87 -4.37
N ASN A 34 -1.65 7.67 -4.63
CA ASN A 34 -1.82 9.01 -5.17
C ASN A 34 -2.27 8.86 -6.63
N ALA A 35 -3.40 9.48 -7.00
CA ALA A 35 -4.00 9.39 -8.34
C ALA A 35 -3.14 10.00 -9.48
N GLY A 36 -1.85 10.28 -9.24
CA GLY A 36 -0.91 10.90 -10.18
C GLY A 36 0.42 10.17 -10.36
N SER A 37 0.56 8.92 -9.88
CA SER A 37 1.81 8.16 -10.05
C SER A 37 1.55 6.73 -10.54
N ASP A 38 0.69 6.59 -11.54
CA ASP A 38 0.66 5.38 -12.36
C ASP A 38 1.80 5.50 -13.38
N GLY A 39 2.90 4.75 -13.20
CA GLY A 39 3.85 4.48 -14.29
C GLY A 39 5.26 5.07 -14.21
N ALA A 40 5.98 4.95 -13.09
CA ALA A 40 7.44 5.09 -13.11
C ALA A 40 8.11 3.91 -12.38
N GLY A 41 8.46 2.87 -13.14
CA GLY A 41 9.26 1.76 -12.66
C GLY A 41 8.93 0.44 -13.35
N GLN A 42 9.29 0.32 -14.63
CA GLN A 42 9.61 -0.96 -15.27
C GLN A 42 11.08 -0.92 -15.64
#